data_AF-A0A353N295-F1
#
_entry.id   AF-A0A353N295-F1
#
_cell.length_a   1.000
_cell.length_b   1.000
_cell.length_c   1.000
_cell.angle_alpha   90.00
_cell.angle_beta   90.00
_cell.angle_gamma   90.00
#
_symmetry.space_group_name_H-M   'P 1'
#
loop_
_entity.id
_entity.type
_entity.pdbx_description
1 polymer ?
#
loop_
_entity_poly.entity_id
_entity_poly.type
_entity_poly.pdbx_seq_one_letter_code
_entity_poly.pdbx_strand_id
1 'polypeptide(L)'
;PGIKGVGDKTARALLAEHGSLEGVYEHLDEMKPALRKKLEEGRDTVFASRDLTRLRLDEPLREEDLRLEKRKEAELAALLDRFALKKLAERLLKGAPVVEAAAAEAPARAELSETSLETLLERDGLALGWSGTGNYPQDFSISEMCLCSDDGRFWKGGADAAVLEKISRWAEKGSVTTSGYKEICAASPSLLKDPARVWDARLAHYVLHPEVRGNGIVSASPVETMALWDTRKDLEPQVLSKQLERVMMYIDTPLCPVLASMERHGVRVDRELLTKLAGELDIRTAEISSRIDSMVGTHVNLNSTKQVAWLLFEKLGYPPVKKIKTGFSTDVSVLEELAALPLGDGEVPGML
;
A
#
# COMPACT_ATOMS: atom_id res chain seq x y z
N PRO A 1 -22.59 9.37 -21.11
CA PRO A 1 -21.57 10.08 -20.30
C PRO A 1 -20.74 11.03 -21.17
N GLY A 2 -20.60 12.29 -20.74
CA GLY A 2 -19.86 13.33 -21.47
C GLY A 2 -20.75 14.45 -22.03
N ILE A 3 -20.11 15.47 -22.60
CA ILE A 3 -20.76 16.68 -23.10
C ILE A 3 -21.02 16.54 -24.60
N LYS A 4 -22.27 16.73 -25.00
CA LYS A 4 -22.67 16.64 -26.41
C LYS A 4 -21.89 17.64 -27.26
N GLY A 5 -21.08 17.13 -28.19
CA GLY A 5 -20.26 17.95 -29.08
C GLY A 5 -18.90 18.38 -28.50
N VAL A 6 -18.45 17.76 -27.41
CA VAL A 6 -17.05 17.74 -26.95
C VAL A 6 -16.54 16.29 -27.06
N GLY A 7 -15.64 16.04 -28.00
CA GLY A 7 -15.06 14.70 -28.23
C GLY A 7 -13.75 14.47 -27.46
N ASP A 8 -13.23 13.24 -27.50
CA ASP A 8 -12.01 12.81 -26.80
C ASP A 8 -10.80 13.74 -27.06
N LYS A 9 -10.57 14.14 -28.32
CA LYS A 9 -9.48 15.07 -28.66
C LYS A 9 -9.61 16.43 -27.99
N THR A 10 -10.81 16.98 -27.97
CA THR A 10 -11.09 18.29 -27.36
C THR A 10 -11.02 18.20 -25.84
N ALA A 11 -11.54 17.11 -25.25
CA ALA A 11 -11.46 16.88 -23.81
C ALA A 11 -10.01 16.73 -23.32
N ARG A 12 -9.18 15.99 -24.06
CA ARG A 12 -7.74 15.84 -23.74
C ARG A 12 -6.98 17.15 -23.83
N ALA A 13 -7.26 17.97 -24.85
CA ALA A 13 -6.62 19.28 -24.99
C ALA A 13 -6.97 20.18 -23.81
N LEU A 14 -8.26 20.27 -23.45
CA LEU A 14 -8.74 21.06 -22.31
C LEU A 14 -8.12 20.60 -20.97
N LEU A 15 -8.03 19.29 -20.75
CA LEU A 15 -7.42 18.76 -19.53
C LEU A 15 -5.89 18.91 -19.51
N ALA A 16 -5.23 18.87 -20.67
CA ALA A 16 -3.80 19.13 -20.75
C ALA A 16 -3.46 20.62 -20.49
N GLU A 17 -4.34 21.52 -20.94
CA GLU A 17 -4.18 22.97 -20.80
C GLU A 17 -4.55 23.46 -19.39
N HIS A 18 -5.63 22.95 -18.81
CA HIS A 18 -6.16 23.43 -17.52
C HIS A 18 -5.99 22.44 -16.35
N GLY A 19 -5.32 21.31 -16.59
CA GLY A 19 -4.89 20.33 -15.57
C GLY A 19 -5.99 19.44 -14.98
N SER A 20 -7.15 20.00 -14.64
CA SER A 20 -8.25 19.28 -13.99
C SER A 20 -9.60 19.67 -14.57
N LEU A 21 -10.63 18.87 -14.28
CA LEU A 21 -12.00 19.21 -14.68
C LEU A 21 -12.43 20.54 -14.04
N GLU A 22 -12.13 20.75 -12.76
CA GLU A 22 -12.33 22.02 -12.05
C GLU A 22 -11.61 23.17 -12.75
N GLY A 23 -10.34 22.99 -13.11
CA GLY A 23 -9.54 24.00 -13.79
C GLY A 23 -10.14 24.41 -15.14
N VAL A 24 -10.71 23.47 -15.90
CA VAL A 24 -11.45 23.76 -17.15
C VAL A 24 -12.67 24.66 -16.87
N TYR A 25 -13.38 24.44 -15.76
CA TYR A 25 -14.56 25.26 -15.40
C TYR A 25 -14.22 26.62 -14.79
N GLU A 26 -13.05 26.76 -14.15
CA GLU A 26 -12.54 28.04 -13.63
C GLU A 26 -12.09 28.99 -14.75
N HIS A 27 -11.69 28.46 -15.92
CA HIS A 27 -11.19 29.23 -17.06
C HIS A 27 -12.18 29.28 -18.24
N LEU A 28 -13.49 29.10 -17.98
CA LEU A 28 -14.52 29.15 -19.03
C LEU A 28 -14.51 30.45 -19.83
N ASP A 29 -14.10 31.55 -19.20
CA ASP A 29 -14.09 32.89 -19.78
C ASP A 29 -13.04 33.09 -20.88
N GLU A 30 -12.06 32.21 -20.97
CA GLU A 30 -11.00 32.24 -21.98
C GLU A 30 -11.37 31.40 -23.23
N MET A 31 -12.47 30.64 -23.13
CA MET A 31 -12.87 29.70 -24.17
C MET A 31 -13.78 30.32 -25.24
N LYS A 32 -13.71 29.75 -26.45
CA LYS A 32 -14.57 30.12 -27.58
C LYS A 32 -16.07 30.02 -27.19
N PRO A 33 -16.93 30.97 -27.59
CA PRO A 33 -18.32 31.05 -27.13
C PRO A 33 -19.13 29.75 -27.33
N ALA A 34 -18.92 29.07 -28.47
CA ALA A 34 -19.62 27.83 -28.78
C ALA A 34 -19.16 26.62 -27.93
N LEU A 35 -17.92 26.64 -27.42
CA LEU A 35 -17.40 25.60 -26.53
C LEU A 35 -17.82 25.88 -25.09
N ARG A 36 -17.72 27.14 -24.64
CA ARG A 36 -18.16 27.59 -23.33
C ARG A 36 -19.62 27.19 -23.07
N LYS A 37 -20.53 27.54 -23.98
CA LYS A 37 -21.96 27.22 -23.86
C LYS A 37 -22.21 25.71 -23.68
N LYS A 38 -21.48 24.87 -24.41
CA LYS A 38 -21.58 23.40 -24.27
C LYS A 38 -21.08 22.92 -22.91
N LEU A 39 -19.98 23.50 -22.41
CA LEU A 39 -19.42 23.16 -21.11
C LEU A 39 -20.37 23.57 -19.97
N GLU A 40 -20.97 24.75 -20.06
CA GLU A 40 -21.98 25.23 -19.10
C GLU A 40 -23.22 24.32 -19.08
N GLU A 41 -23.82 24.03 -20.25
CA GLU A 41 -24.98 23.14 -20.37
C GLU A 41 -24.67 21.69 -19.94
N GLY A 42 -23.40 21.27 -20.06
CA GLY A 42 -22.93 19.92 -19.75
C GLY A 42 -22.37 19.72 -18.35
N ARG A 43 -22.28 20.77 -17.52
CA ARG A 43 -21.59 20.76 -16.22
C ARG A 43 -22.08 19.63 -15.31
N ASP A 44 -23.35 19.64 -14.98
CA ASP A 44 -23.92 18.67 -14.05
C ASP A 44 -23.74 17.23 -14.55
N THR A 45 -23.84 17.04 -15.87
CA THR A 45 -23.68 15.73 -16.50
C THR A 45 -22.25 15.19 -16.35
N VAL A 46 -21.23 16.04 -16.49
CA VAL A 46 -19.83 15.61 -16.38
C VAL A 46 -19.42 15.38 -14.94
N PHE A 47 -19.81 16.27 -14.02
CA PHE A 47 -19.53 16.06 -12.60
C PHE A 47 -20.22 14.79 -12.08
N ALA A 48 -21.49 14.55 -12.46
CA ALA A 48 -22.17 13.30 -12.15
C ALA A 48 -21.49 12.08 -12.80
N SER A 49 -21.04 12.18 -14.07
CA SER A 49 -20.31 11.09 -14.74
C SER A 49 -18.97 10.79 -14.06
N ARG A 50 -18.31 11.80 -13.51
CA ARG A 50 -17.08 11.63 -12.72
C ARG A 50 -17.41 10.93 -11.41
N ASP A 51 -18.42 11.36 -10.68
CA ASP A 51 -18.77 10.75 -9.40
C ASP A 51 -19.21 9.28 -9.55
N LEU A 52 -19.86 8.93 -10.67
CA LEU A 52 -20.20 7.55 -11.01
C LEU A 52 -18.99 6.66 -11.36
N THR A 53 -17.91 7.26 -11.87
CA THR A 53 -16.70 6.52 -12.28
C THR A 53 -15.57 6.63 -11.27
N ARG A 54 -15.70 7.54 -10.29
CA ARG A 54 -14.76 7.71 -9.20
C ARG A 54 -14.79 6.45 -8.33
N LEU A 55 -13.65 5.78 -8.27
CA LEU A 55 -13.44 4.70 -7.31
C LEU A 55 -13.53 5.27 -5.90
N ARG A 56 -14.44 4.69 -5.11
CA ARG A 56 -14.50 4.92 -3.66
C ARG A 56 -13.39 4.10 -3.02
N LEU A 57 -12.42 4.78 -2.42
CA LEU A 57 -11.26 4.17 -1.78
C LEU A 57 -11.40 4.12 -0.24
N ASP A 58 -12.52 4.62 0.24
CA ASP A 58 -12.92 4.79 1.63
C ASP A 58 -13.86 3.68 2.13
N GLU A 59 -14.14 2.68 1.30
CA GLU A 59 -14.94 1.52 1.70
C GLU A 59 -14.12 0.60 2.62
N PRO A 60 -14.61 0.28 3.84
CA PRO A 60 -13.88 -0.56 4.78
C PRO A 60 -13.90 -2.02 4.32
N LEU A 61 -12.91 -2.43 3.53
CA LEU A 61 -12.68 -3.83 3.19
C LEU A 61 -11.93 -4.53 4.32
N ARG A 62 -12.50 -5.61 4.83
CA ARG A 62 -11.81 -6.49 5.79
C ARG A 62 -10.98 -7.49 5.01
N GLU A 63 -9.69 -7.59 5.29
CA GLU A 63 -8.81 -8.57 4.65
C GLU A 63 -9.30 -10.01 4.83
N GLU A 64 -10.02 -10.29 5.93
CA GLU A 64 -10.69 -11.58 6.19
C GLU A 64 -11.60 -12.01 5.04
N ASP A 65 -12.37 -11.08 4.49
CA ASP A 65 -13.31 -11.32 3.38
C ASP A 65 -12.59 -11.57 2.06
N LEU A 66 -11.30 -11.21 1.98
CA LEU A 66 -10.46 -11.32 0.80
C LEU A 66 -9.53 -12.55 0.84
N ARG A 67 -9.46 -13.24 1.98
CA ARG A 67 -8.64 -14.45 2.10
C ARG A 67 -9.26 -15.59 1.29
N LEU A 68 -8.41 -16.24 0.49
CA LEU A 68 -8.80 -17.45 -0.19
C LEU A 68 -8.92 -18.58 0.84
N GLU A 69 -10.15 -18.88 1.24
CA GLU A 69 -10.43 -20.04 2.08
C GLU A 69 -10.17 -21.36 1.34
N LYS A 70 -9.99 -22.45 2.10
CA LYS A 70 -9.94 -23.78 1.53
C LYS A 70 -11.23 -24.06 0.76
N ARG A 71 -11.07 -24.55 -0.47
CA ARG A 71 -12.19 -24.95 -1.32
C ARG A 71 -13.04 -25.99 -0.59
N LYS A 72 -14.34 -25.72 -0.44
CA LYS A 72 -15.31 -26.66 0.12
C LYS A 72 -15.66 -27.74 -0.91
N GLU A 73 -14.77 -28.72 -1.08
CA GLU A 73 -14.84 -29.68 -2.19
C GLU A 73 -16.14 -30.48 -2.21
N ALA A 74 -16.70 -30.83 -1.04
CA ALA A 74 -17.98 -31.56 -0.95
C ALA A 74 -19.17 -30.72 -1.44
N GLU A 75 -19.27 -29.46 -1.01
CA GLU A 75 -20.32 -28.53 -1.46
C GLU A 75 -20.19 -28.19 -2.95
N LEU A 76 -18.95 -28.01 -3.41
CA LEU A 76 -18.65 -27.77 -4.82
C LEU A 76 -19.02 -28.97 -5.69
N ALA A 77 -18.70 -30.19 -5.26
CA ALA A 77 -19.07 -31.41 -5.98
C ALA A 77 -20.60 -31.54 -6.10
N ALA A 78 -21.34 -31.28 -5.02
CA ALA A 78 -22.80 -31.31 -5.03
C ALA A 78 -23.43 -30.23 -5.94
N LEU A 79 -22.85 -29.03 -5.98
CA LEU A 79 -23.27 -27.95 -6.88
C LEU A 79 -23.02 -28.32 -8.35
N LEU A 80 -21.83 -28.82 -8.67
CA LEU A 80 -21.44 -29.17 -10.04
C LEU A 80 -22.25 -30.34 -10.59
N ASP A 81 -22.61 -31.31 -9.76
CA ASP A 81 -23.49 -32.42 -10.13
C ASP A 81 -24.93 -31.93 -10.40
N ARG A 82 -25.47 -31.06 -9.54
CA ARG A 82 -26.79 -30.44 -9.73
C ARG A 82 -26.94 -29.74 -11.07
N PHE A 83 -25.88 -29.07 -11.54
CA PHE A 83 -25.88 -28.39 -12.85
C PHE A 83 -25.29 -29.22 -13.99
N ALA A 84 -25.01 -30.51 -13.76
CA ALA A 84 -24.43 -31.44 -14.73
C ALA A 84 -23.11 -30.96 -15.39
N LEU A 85 -22.29 -30.20 -14.65
CA LEU A 85 -21.05 -29.58 -15.14
C LEU A 85 -19.83 -30.53 -15.06
N LYS A 86 -19.95 -31.72 -15.67
CA LYS A 86 -19.01 -32.85 -15.53
C LYS A 86 -17.55 -32.50 -15.90
N LYS A 87 -17.32 -31.79 -17.01
CA LYS A 87 -15.97 -31.38 -17.44
C LYS A 87 -15.30 -30.40 -16.47
N LEU A 88 -16.09 -29.56 -15.80
CA LEU A 88 -15.57 -28.59 -14.84
C LEU A 88 -15.25 -29.27 -13.50
N ALA A 89 -16.07 -30.23 -13.07
CA ALA A 89 -15.81 -31.07 -11.91
C ALA A 89 -14.49 -31.85 -12.06
N GLU A 90 -14.29 -32.49 -13.21
CA GLU A 90 -13.04 -33.18 -13.50
C GLU A 90 -11.81 -32.26 -13.44
N ARG A 91 -11.92 -31.02 -13.93
CA ARG A 91 -10.79 -30.08 -13.93
C ARG A 91 -10.49 -29.52 -12.53
N LEU A 92 -11.53 -29.27 -11.74
CA LEU A 92 -11.41 -28.61 -10.43
C LEU A 92 -11.10 -29.59 -9.29
N LEU A 93 -11.46 -30.87 -9.42
CA LEU A 93 -11.30 -31.87 -8.37
C LEU A 93 -10.15 -32.87 -8.62
N LYS A 94 -9.47 -32.82 -9.78
CA LYS A 94 -8.29 -33.66 -10.08
C LYS A 94 -7.05 -33.13 -9.33
N GLY A 95 -6.92 -33.57 -8.07
CA GLY A 95 -5.78 -33.28 -7.19
C GLY A 95 -5.85 -33.92 -5.80
N ALA A 96 -6.99 -34.49 -5.38
CA ALA A 96 -7.07 -35.24 -4.14
C ALA A 96 -6.96 -36.75 -4.40
N PRO A 97 -5.91 -37.45 -3.91
CA PRO A 97 -6.12 -38.81 -3.47
C PRO A 97 -7.08 -38.76 -2.27
N VAL A 98 -8.02 -39.70 -2.21
CA VAL A 98 -8.69 -40.04 -0.96
C VAL A 98 -7.59 -40.57 -0.03
N VAL A 99 -7.07 -39.71 0.84
CA VAL A 99 -6.16 -40.11 1.92
C VAL A 99 -6.94 -39.95 3.21
N GLU A 100 -7.07 -41.07 3.92
CA GLU A 100 -7.48 -41.11 5.31
C GLU A 100 -6.77 -40.00 6.10
N ALA A 101 -7.55 -39.32 6.94
CA ALA A 101 -7.08 -38.26 7.79
C ALA A 101 -6.01 -38.78 8.79
N ALA A 102 -4.76 -38.76 8.38
CA ALA A 102 -3.65 -38.57 9.31
C ALA A 102 -3.69 -37.10 9.72
N ALA A 103 -4.49 -36.83 10.75
CA ALA A 103 -4.40 -35.61 11.50
C ALA A 103 -2.97 -35.48 12.03
N ALA A 104 -2.16 -34.65 11.38
CA ALA A 104 -1.16 -33.92 12.12
C ALA A 104 -1.96 -33.09 13.13
N GLU A 105 -1.88 -33.47 14.40
CA GLU A 105 -2.49 -32.73 15.50
C GLU A 105 -2.05 -31.28 15.40
N ALA A 106 -2.96 -30.41 14.93
CA ALA A 106 -2.93 -29.03 15.34
C ALA A 106 -2.89 -29.05 16.87
N PRO A 107 -2.00 -28.28 17.53
CA PRO A 107 -2.06 -28.17 18.98
C PRO A 107 -3.51 -27.81 19.31
N ALA A 108 -4.10 -28.51 20.29
CA ALA A 108 -5.47 -28.32 20.70
C ALA A 108 -5.73 -26.81 20.83
N ARG A 109 -6.47 -26.24 19.86
CA ARG A 109 -6.83 -24.82 19.92
C ARG A 109 -7.55 -24.65 21.24
N ALA A 110 -6.98 -23.83 22.13
CA ALA A 110 -7.67 -23.47 23.36
C ALA A 110 -9.09 -23.03 22.99
N GLU A 111 -10.09 -23.62 23.61
CA GLU A 111 -11.48 -23.19 23.40
C GLU A 111 -11.55 -21.71 23.82
N LEU A 112 -11.80 -20.84 22.84
CA LEU A 112 -11.86 -19.41 23.09
C LEU A 112 -13.06 -19.11 23.98
N SER A 113 -12.81 -18.44 25.10
CA SER A 113 -13.84 -18.11 26.08
C SER A 113 -13.81 -16.62 26.40
N GLU A 114 -14.91 -15.92 26.13
CA GLU A 114 -15.01 -14.49 26.43
C GLU A 114 -15.08 -14.25 27.94
N THR A 115 -14.35 -13.25 28.43
CA THR A 115 -14.32 -12.87 29.85
C THR A 115 -14.26 -11.34 30.01
N SER A 116 -14.32 -10.86 31.25
CA SER A 116 -14.21 -9.43 31.54
C SER A 116 -12.79 -8.93 31.34
N LEU A 117 -12.66 -7.65 30.97
CA LEU A 117 -11.36 -6.98 30.87
C LEU A 117 -10.62 -7.07 32.21
N GLU A 118 -11.32 -6.83 33.32
CA GLU A 118 -10.76 -6.86 34.68
C GLU A 118 -10.13 -8.22 35.00
N THR A 119 -10.80 -9.33 34.65
CA THR A 119 -10.28 -10.69 34.86
C THR A 119 -9.01 -10.94 34.04
N LEU A 120 -8.91 -10.41 32.81
CA LEU A 120 -7.70 -10.55 32.00
C LEU A 120 -6.52 -9.74 32.53
N LEU A 121 -6.78 -8.53 33.04
CA LEU A 121 -5.73 -7.67 33.59
C LEU A 121 -5.14 -8.21 34.90
N GLU A 122 -5.66 -9.31 35.46
CA GLU A 122 -5.01 -10.07 36.54
C GLU A 122 -3.86 -10.96 36.05
N ARG A 123 -3.66 -11.10 34.73
CA ARG A 123 -2.58 -11.91 34.13
C ARG A 123 -1.30 -11.09 33.99
N ASP A 124 -0.15 -11.77 34.03
CA ASP A 124 1.17 -11.15 33.86
C ASP A 124 1.52 -10.89 32.38
N GLY A 125 0.84 -11.55 31.45
CA GLY A 125 1.09 -11.45 30.02
C GLY A 125 -0.18 -11.59 29.20
N LEU A 126 -0.38 -10.71 28.23
CA LEU A 126 -1.52 -10.74 27.31
C LEU A 126 -1.07 -10.54 25.86
N ALA A 127 -1.73 -11.22 24.94
CA ALA A 127 -1.68 -10.86 23.53
C ALA A 127 -2.65 -9.70 23.27
N LEU A 128 -2.22 -8.71 22.49
CA LEU A 128 -3.02 -7.55 22.10
C LEU A 128 -3.18 -7.51 20.59
N GLY A 129 -4.40 -7.77 20.13
CA GLY A 129 -4.87 -7.50 18.77
C GLY A 129 -5.65 -6.19 18.73
N TRP A 130 -5.64 -5.52 17.58
CA TRP A 130 -6.32 -4.24 17.40
C TRP A 130 -6.78 -4.06 15.96
N SER A 131 -7.79 -3.22 15.75
CA SER A 131 -8.16 -2.71 14.44
C SER A 131 -8.23 -1.19 14.52
N GLY A 132 -7.88 -0.51 13.44
CA GLY A 132 -7.85 0.94 13.40
C GLY A 132 -8.45 1.50 12.12
N THR A 133 -8.77 2.79 12.17
CA THR A 133 -9.32 3.54 11.05
C THR A 133 -8.56 4.86 10.89
N GLY A 134 -8.72 5.50 9.73
CA GLY A 134 -8.08 6.77 9.42
C GLY A 134 -6.73 6.64 8.71
N ASN A 135 -6.17 7.79 8.32
CA ASN A 135 -4.94 7.84 7.53
C ASN A 135 -3.71 7.83 8.43
N TYR A 136 -2.94 6.75 8.36
CA TYR A 136 -1.64 6.67 9.03
C TYR A 136 -0.65 7.67 8.43
N PRO A 137 0.16 8.38 9.23
CA PRO A 137 0.25 8.36 10.70
C PRO A 137 -0.62 9.42 11.42
N GLN A 138 -1.17 10.40 10.72
CA GLN A 138 -1.71 11.63 11.34
C GLN A 138 -3.13 11.51 11.89
N ASP A 139 -4.02 10.87 11.13
CA ASP A 139 -5.45 10.72 11.49
C ASP A 139 -5.78 9.29 11.93
N PHE A 140 -4.75 8.51 12.24
CA PHE A 140 -4.89 7.10 12.56
C PHE A 140 -5.30 6.90 14.03
N SER A 141 -6.33 6.08 14.24
CA SER A 141 -6.85 5.74 15.56
C SER A 141 -7.21 4.26 15.64
N ILE A 142 -7.02 3.67 16.81
CA ILE A 142 -7.50 2.31 17.09
C ILE A 142 -8.99 2.40 17.40
N SER A 143 -9.81 1.60 16.72
CA SER A 143 -11.26 1.52 16.90
C SER A 143 -11.67 0.37 17.80
N GLU A 144 -11.07 -0.81 17.63
CA GLU A 144 -11.33 -1.99 18.45
C GLU A 144 -10.03 -2.61 18.95
N MET A 145 -10.13 -3.29 20.09
CA MET A 145 -9.03 -4.02 20.71
C MET A 145 -9.52 -5.39 21.16
N CYS A 146 -8.61 -6.36 21.12
CA CYS A 146 -8.80 -7.66 21.72
C CYS A 146 -7.59 -8.00 22.58
N LEU A 147 -7.84 -8.37 23.83
CA LEU A 147 -6.84 -8.93 24.73
C LEU A 147 -7.10 -10.42 24.90
N CYS A 148 -6.04 -11.22 24.87
CA CYS A 148 -6.16 -12.66 25.00
C CYS A 148 -5.04 -13.24 25.86
N SER A 149 -5.39 -14.04 26.86
CA SER A 149 -4.44 -14.84 27.62
C SER A 149 -4.01 -16.09 26.83
N ASP A 150 -2.91 -16.70 27.26
CA ASP A 150 -2.35 -17.91 26.64
C ASP A 150 -3.23 -19.17 26.82
N ASP A 151 -4.20 -19.13 27.73
CA ASP A 151 -5.13 -20.21 28.06
C ASP A 151 -6.48 -20.18 27.29
N GLY A 152 -6.69 -19.22 26.40
CA GLY A 152 -7.93 -19.14 25.59
C GLY A 152 -8.92 -18.06 26.01
N ARG A 153 -8.73 -17.42 27.17
CA ARG A 153 -9.64 -16.36 27.59
C ARG A 153 -9.37 -15.07 26.83
N PHE A 154 -10.43 -14.40 26.40
CA PHE A 154 -10.30 -13.16 25.67
C PHE A 154 -11.35 -12.12 26.06
N TRP A 155 -11.03 -10.87 25.80
CA TRP A 155 -11.95 -9.75 25.83
C TRP A 155 -11.82 -9.01 24.51
N LYS A 156 -12.94 -8.60 23.93
CA LYS A 156 -12.99 -7.74 22.74
C LYS A 156 -13.88 -6.54 23.02
N GLY A 157 -13.44 -5.36 22.65
CA GLY A 157 -14.24 -4.15 22.81
C GLY A 157 -13.68 -2.95 22.07
N GLY A 158 -14.37 -1.82 22.21
CA GLY A 158 -13.94 -0.54 21.65
C GLY A 158 -12.71 0.02 22.39
N ALA A 159 -11.96 0.87 21.70
CA ALA A 159 -10.77 1.53 22.24
C ALA A 159 -11.09 2.92 22.85
N ASP A 160 -12.07 2.99 23.75
CA ASP A 160 -12.40 4.24 24.44
C ASP A 160 -11.33 4.65 25.48
N ALA A 161 -11.39 5.90 25.94
CA ALA A 161 -10.39 6.44 26.87
C ALA A 161 -10.30 5.65 28.19
N ALA A 162 -11.41 5.12 28.70
CA ALA A 162 -11.44 4.38 29.96
C ALA A 162 -10.80 3.00 29.81
N VAL A 163 -11.07 2.31 28.69
CA VAL A 163 -10.40 1.05 28.33
C VAL A 163 -8.90 1.27 28.16
N LEU A 164 -8.49 2.27 27.38
CA LEU A 164 -7.08 2.58 27.14
C LEU A 164 -6.34 2.90 28.44
N GLU A 165 -6.96 3.63 29.37
CA GLU A 165 -6.39 3.93 30.68
C GLU A 165 -6.19 2.67 31.54
N LYS A 166 -7.17 1.76 31.57
CA LYS A 166 -7.06 0.48 32.29
C LYS A 166 -5.92 -0.37 31.75
N ILE A 167 -5.85 -0.53 30.42
CA ILE A 167 -4.79 -1.32 29.76
C ILE A 167 -3.43 -0.67 29.97
N SER A 168 -3.34 0.66 29.85
CA SER A 168 -2.09 1.40 30.08
C SER A 168 -1.54 1.20 31.49
N ARG A 169 -2.38 1.28 32.52
CA ARG A 169 -1.99 1.02 33.91
C ARG A 169 -1.48 -0.40 34.13
N TRP A 170 -2.17 -1.38 33.55
CA TRP A 170 -1.73 -2.77 33.63
C TRP A 170 -0.39 -3.00 32.91
N ALA A 171 -0.21 -2.41 31.73
CA ALA A 171 0.99 -2.54 30.91
C ALA A 171 2.27 -1.97 31.55
N GLU A 172 2.18 -1.18 32.62
CA GLU A 172 3.34 -0.78 33.44
C GLU A 172 4.05 -1.98 34.09
N LYS A 173 3.32 -3.09 34.31
CA LYS A 173 3.83 -4.31 34.95
C LYS A 173 3.62 -5.58 34.11
N GLY A 174 2.58 -5.61 33.29
CA GLY A 174 2.30 -6.73 32.38
C GLY A 174 3.27 -6.78 31.19
N SER A 175 3.31 -7.92 30.51
CA SER A 175 4.00 -8.10 29.23
C SER A 175 2.99 -8.22 28.10
N VAL A 176 3.29 -7.65 26.95
CA VAL A 176 2.38 -7.60 25.80
C VAL A 176 3.02 -8.27 24.60
N THR A 177 2.32 -9.24 24.02
CA THR A 177 2.64 -9.79 22.70
C THR A 177 1.69 -9.14 21.69
N THR A 178 2.20 -8.45 20.67
CA THR A 178 1.36 -7.74 19.70
C THR A 178 1.93 -7.84 18.28
N SER A 179 1.22 -7.26 17.33
CA SER A 179 1.64 -7.06 15.94
C SER A 179 1.36 -5.59 15.61
N GLY A 180 2.42 -4.81 15.37
CA GLY A 180 2.32 -3.41 15.01
C GLY A 180 2.35 -2.41 16.16
N TYR A 181 3.42 -2.48 16.93
CA TYR A 181 3.69 -1.62 18.06
C TYR A 181 3.88 -0.16 17.67
N LYS A 182 4.51 0.15 16.51
CA LYS A 182 4.68 1.53 16.04
C LYS A 182 3.33 2.21 15.80
N GLU A 183 2.38 1.49 15.21
CA GLU A 183 1.02 1.97 14.95
C GLU A 183 0.23 2.14 16.24
N ILE A 184 0.41 1.23 17.20
CA ILE A 184 -0.12 1.43 18.56
C ILE A 184 0.44 2.72 19.18
N CYS A 185 1.76 2.95 19.07
CA CYS A 185 2.39 4.18 19.56
C CYS A 185 1.87 5.42 18.83
N ALA A 186 1.60 5.33 17.53
CA ALA A 186 1.03 6.42 16.75
C ALA A 186 -0.40 6.73 17.19
N ALA A 187 -1.26 5.73 17.34
CA ALA A 187 -2.64 5.94 17.78
C ALA A 187 -2.75 6.37 19.25
N SER A 188 -1.98 5.73 20.14
CA SER A 188 -2.02 5.97 21.59
C SER A 188 -0.62 5.87 22.20
N PRO A 189 0.17 6.97 22.21
CA PRO A 189 1.54 6.99 22.72
C PRO A 189 1.68 6.55 24.18
N SER A 190 0.61 6.69 24.96
CA SER A 190 0.56 6.35 26.39
C SER A 190 0.07 4.92 26.66
N LEU A 191 -0.38 4.16 25.66
CA LEU A 191 -0.96 2.83 25.90
C LEU A 191 0.10 1.82 26.37
N LEU A 192 1.22 1.70 25.66
CA LEU A 192 2.28 0.73 25.93
C LEU A 192 3.63 1.45 26.06
N LYS A 193 3.85 2.11 27.21
CA LYS A 193 4.95 3.08 27.42
C LYS A 193 6.34 2.45 27.56
N ASP A 194 6.41 1.19 27.97
CA ASP A 194 7.67 0.49 28.24
C ASP A 194 7.97 -0.50 27.11
N PRO A 195 8.85 -0.15 26.15
CA PRO A 195 9.17 -1.02 25.02
C PRO A 195 9.77 -2.36 25.45
N ALA A 196 10.42 -2.44 26.62
CA ALA A 196 11.01 -3.69 27.11
C ALA A 196 9.95 -4.75 27.45
N ARG A 197 8.68 -4.34 27.60
CA ARG A 197 7.54 -5.22 27.89
C ARG A 197 6.75 -5.61 26.65
N VAL A 198 7.12 -5.09 25.48
CA VAL A 198 6.41 -5.33 24.24
C VAL A 198 7.22 -6.27 23.35
N TRP A 199 6.62 -7.41 23.04
CA TRP A 199 7.10 -8.33 22.03
C TRP A 199 6.27 -8.16 20.76
N ASP A 200 6.88 -7.69 19.68
CA ASP A 200 6.19 -7.43 18.41
C ASP A 200 6.50 -8.53 17.38
N ALA A 201 5.45 -9.22 16.94
CA ALA A 201 5.54 -10.33 15.98
C ALA A 201 6.08 -9.90 14.61
N ARG A 202 5.81 -8.66 14.18
CA ARG A 202 6.29 -8.13 12.90
C ARG A 202 7.76 -7.77 12.97
N LEU A 203 8.22 -7.22 14.10
CA LEU A 203 9.65 -7.01 14.34
C LEU A 203 10.39 -8.36 14.41
N ALA A 204 9.84 -9.34 15.13
CA ALA A 204 10.41 -10.69 15.21
C ALA A 204 10.53 -11.34 13.82
N HIS A 205 9.49 -11.24 13.00
CA HIS A 205 9.54 -11.73 11.63
C HIS A 205 10.54 -10.94 10.77
N TYR A 206 10.59 -9.61 10.88
CA TYR A 206 11.50 -8.76 10.12
C TYR A 206 12.98 -9.07 10.40
N VAL A 207 13.37 -9.25 11.66
CA VAL A 207 14.77 -9.56 12.00
C VAL A 207 15.19 -10.95 11.50
N LEU A 208 14.25 -11.89 11.39
CA LEU A 208 14.50 -13.24 10.85
C LEU A 208 14.51 -13.27 9.31
N HIS A 209 13.64 -12.47 8.68
CA HIS A 209 13.33 -12.52 7.25
C HIS A 209 13.20 -11.11 6.64
N PRO A 210 14.28 -10.30 6.62
CA PRO A 210 14.23 -8.93 6.10
C PRO A 210 13.94 -8.85 4.59
N GLU A 211 14.14 -9.95 3.86
CA GLU A 211 13.80 -10.10 2.45
C GLU A 211 12.29 -10.23 2.19
N VAL A 212 11.52 -10.68 3.19
CA VAL A 212 10.08 -10.88 3.07
C VAL A 212 9.37 -9.58 3.40
N ARG A 213 8.81 -8.95 2.36
CA ARG A 213 7.93 -7.78 2.54
C ARG A 213 6.52 -8.27 2.87
N GLY A 214 6.12 -8.17 4.13
CA GLY A 214 4.77 -8.45 4.58
C GLY A 214 4.33 -7.44 5.63
N ASN A 215 3.13 -6.89 5.46
CA ASN A 215 2.44 -6.24 6.57
C ASN A 215 1.86 -7.39 7.39
N GLY A 216 2.48 -7.73 8.53
CA GLY A 216 1.90 -8.75 9.42
C GLY A 216 0.45 -8.40 9.73
N ILE A 217 -0.38 -9.44 9.85
CA ILE A 217 -1.81 -9.31 10.09
C ILE A 217 -2.02 -8.52 11.38
N VAL A 218 -2.87 -7.50 11.32
CA VAL A 218 -3.30 -6.72 12.45
C VAL A 218 -4.82 -6.74 12.47
N SER A 219 -5.39 -7.29 13.54
CA SER A 219 -6.83 -7.45 13.68
C SER A 219 -7.22 -7.55 15.16
N ALA A 220 -8.44 -7.11 15.48
CA ALA A 220 -9.06 -7.29 16.79
C ALA A 220 -9.85 -8.61 16.89
N SER A 221 -9.63 -9.56 15.99
CA SER A 221 -10.24 -10.89 16.06
C SER A 221 -9.65 -11.70 17.22
N PRO A 222 -10.48 -12.34 18.07
CA PRO A 222 -10.00 -13.20 19.15
C PRO A 222 -9.12 -14.35 18.65
N VAL A 223 -9.44 -14.92 17.49
CA VAL A 223 -8.67 -16.02 16.89
C VAL A 223 -7.28 -15.56 16.48
N GLU A 224 -7.18 -14.39 15.83
CA GLU A 224 -5.89 -13.85 15.38
C GLU A 224 -5.08 -13.29 16.55
N THR A 225 -5.74 -12.75 17.56
CA THR A 225 -5.09 -12.31 18.81
C THR A 225 -4.50 -13.49 19.56
N MET A 226 -5.22 -14.61 19.69
CA MET A 226 -4.69 -15.85 20.24
C MET A 226 -3.49 -16.36 19.42
N ALA A 227 -3.57 -16.30 18.08
CA ALA A 227 -2.48 -16.76 17.21
C ALA A 227 -1.16 -15.99 17.40
N LEU A 228 -1.16 -14.81 18.03
CA LEU A 228 0.07 -14.11 18.42
C LEU A 228 0.89 -14.92 19.43
N TRP A 229 0.26 -15.68 20.32
CA TRP A 229 0.97 -16.57 21.25
C TRP A 229 1.66 -17.71 20.51
N ASP A 230 0.96 -18.32 19.54
CA ASP A 230 1.54 -19.38 18.70
C ASP A 230 2.68 -18.83 17.83
N THR A 231 2.51 -17.64 17.27
CA THR A 231 3.55 -16.94 16.51
C THR A 231 4.78 -16.67 17.38
N ARG A 232 4.57 -16.22 18.62
CA ARG A 232 5.68 -16.02 19.57
C ARG A 232 6.38 -17.32 19.91
N LYS A 233 5.62 -18.40 20.21
CA LYS A 233 6.18 -19.73 20.48
C LYS A 233 7.04 -20.26 19.33
N ASP A 234 6.69 -19.94 18.08
CA ASP A 234 7.45 -20.34 16.90
C ASP A 234 8.68 -19.45 16.63
N LEU A 235 8.52 -18.12 16.70
CA LEU A 235 9.58 -17.17 16.30
C LEU A 235 10.59 -16.87 17.41
N GLU A 236 10.17 -16.80 18.68
CA GLU A 236 11.05 -16.43 19.79
C GLU A 236 12.27 -17.36 19.94
N PRO A 237 12.14 -18.69 19.85
CA PRO A 237 13.30 -19.59 19.85
C PRO A 237 14.26 -19.34 18.68
N GLN A 238 13.73 -19.01 17.50
CA GLN A 238 14.52 -18.73 16.30
C GLN A 238 15.31 -17.43 16.46
N VAL A 239 14.67 -16.37 16.94
CA VAL A 239 15.31 -15.08 17.26
C VAL A 239 16.45 -15.27 18.26
N LEU A 240 16.23 -16.05 19.32
CA LEU A 240 17.24 -16.35 20.33
C LEU A 240 18.40 -17.17 19.75
N SER A 241 18.10 -18.23 18.98
CA SER A 241 19.13 -19.11 18.39
C SER A 241 20.09 -18.37 17.44
N LYS A 242 19.61 -17.30 16.79
CA LYS A 242 20.38 -16.45 15.89
C LYS A 242 20.97 -15.21 16.59
N GLN A 243 20.80 -15.08 17.91
CA GLN A 243 21.29 -13.95 18.72
C GLN A 243 20.74 -12.58 18.26
N LEU A 244 19.51 -12.57 17.73
CA LEU A 244 18.86 -11.36 17.20
C LEU A 244 18.02 -10.62 18.24
N GLU A 245 17.84 -11.20 19.43
CA GLU A 245 17.04 -10.62 20.52
C GLU A 245 17.54 -9.23 20.92
N ARG A 246 18.87 -9.01 20.94
CA ARG A 246 19.43 -7.69 21.22
C ARG A 246 18.97 -6.63 20.21
N VAL A 247 18.98 -6.96 18.93
CA VAL A 247 18.57 -6.02 17.86
C VAL A 247 17.08 -5.74 17.98
N MET A 248 16.27 -6.80 18.07
CA MET A 248 14.82 -6.67 18.19
C MET A 248 14.40 -5.87 19.44
N MET A 249 14.82 -6.31 20.63
CA MET A 249 14.30 -5.78 21.90
C MET A 249 14.96 -4.49 22.36
N TYR A 250 16.23 -4.24 22.01
CA TYR A 250 17.00 -3.10 22.53
C TYR A 250 17.30 -2.03 21.48
N ILE A 251 16.99 -2.28 20.20
CA ILE A 251 17.14 -1.30 19.12
C ILE A 251 15.79 -1.05 18.46
N ASP A 252 15.15 -2.07 17.89
CA ASP A 252 13.97 -1.88 17.04
C ASP A 252 12.71 -1.54 17.84
N THR A 253 12.40 -2.30 18.90
CA THR A 253 11.21 -2.03 19.73
C THR A 253 11.26 -0.64 20.39
N PRO A 254 12.38 -0.19 21.00
CA PRO A 254 12.46 1.17 21.54
C PRO A 254 12.46 2.29 20.49
N LEU A 255 12.80 1.97 19.23
CA LEU A 255 12.76 2.92 18.12
C LEU A 255 11.32 3.17 17.64
N CYS A 256 10.39 2.21 17.81
CA CYS A 256 8.99 2.36 17.42
C CYS A 256 8.31 3.64 17.97
N PRO A 257 8.30 3.95 19.28
CA PRO A 257 7.68 5.16 19.79
C PRO A 257 8.35 6.45 19.29
N VAL A 258 9.67 6.42 19.04
CA VAL A 258 10.41 7.56 18.49
C VAL A 258 9.97 7.83 17.04
N LEU A 259 9.93 6.78 16.21
CA LEU A 259 9.47 6.90 14.82
C LEU A 259 8.01 7.33 14.74
N ALA A 260 7.13 6.75 15.56
CA ALA A 260 5.74 7.16 15.65
C ALA A 260 5.61 8.66 16.02
N SER A 261 6.43 9.14 16.97
CA SER A 261 6.45 10.56 17.33
C SER A 261 6.95 11.45 16.19
N MET A 262 8.01 11.07 15.50
CA MET A 262 8.54 11.80 14.34
C MET A 262 7.53 11.85 13.20
N GLU A 263 6.89 10.72 12.89
CA GLU A 263 5.88 10.59 11.84
C GLU A 263 4.64 11.44 12.13
N ARG A 264 4.19 11.49 13.39
CA ARG A 264 3.09 12.37 13.84
C ARG A 264 3.48 13.84 13.90
N HIS A 265 4.74 14.16 14.22
CA HIS A 265 5.18 15.55 14.18
C HIS A 265 5.25 16.08 12.75
N GLY A 266 5.70 15.25 11.82
CA GLY A 266 5.90 15.61 10.42
C GLY A 266 7.04 16.61 10.23
N VAL A 267 7.14 17.13 9.00
CA VAL A 267 8.13 18.14 8.62
C VAL A 267 7.40 19.31 8.00
N ARG A 268 7.67 20.53 8.50
CA ARG A 268 7.10 21.74 7.92
C ARG A 268 7.73 22.03 6.57
N VAL A 269 6.89 22.31 5.58
CA VAL A 269 7.31 22.57 4.20
C VAL A 269 6.89 23.99 3.80
N ASP A 270 7.80 24.72 3.16
CA ASP A 270 7.51 26.00 2.51
C ASP A 270 6.82 25.73 1.16
N ARG A 271 5.50 25.92 1.15
CA ARG A 271 4.67 25.65 -0.03
C ARG A 271 4.94 26.65 -1.15
N GLU A 272 5.18 27.91 -0.83
CA GLU A 272 5.41 28.95 -1.84
C GLU A 272 6.72 28.69 -2.58
N LEU A 273 7.79 28.34 -1.84
CA LEU A 273 9.06 27.95 -2.44
C LEU A 273 8.92 26.72 -3.34
N LEU A 274 8.18 25.68 -2.89
CA LEU A 274 7.96 24.48 -3.70
C LEU A 274 7.16 24.78 -4.97
N THR A 275 6.13 25.61 -4.89
CA THR A 275 5.36 26.04 -6.07
C THR A 275 6.23 26.83 -7.04
N LYS A 276 7.09 27.72 -6.53
CA LYS A 276 8.04 28.46 -7.36
C LYS A 276 9.04 27.52 -8.04
N LEU A 277 9.62 26.58 -7.30
CA LEU A 277 10.55 25.59 -7.84
C LEU A 277 9.90 24.70 -8.90
N ALA A 278 8.64 24.29 -8.69
CA ALA A 278 7.89 23.54 -9.68
C ALA A 278 7.74 24.33 -10.99
N GLY A 279 7.35 25.61 -10.91
CA GLY A 279 7.25 26.49 -12.07
C GLY A 279 8.59 26.69 -12.80
N GLU A 280 9.69 26.87 -12.07
CA GLU A 280 11.04 26.98 -12.66
C GLU A 280 11.44 25.69 -13.42
N LEU A 281 11.14 24.53 -12.84
CA LEU A 281 11.40 23.23 -13.47
C LEU A 281 10.51 22.99 -14.71
N ASP A 282 9.26 23.42 -14.68
CA ASP A 282 8.34 23.31 -15.82
C ASP A 282 8.82 24.16 -17.00
N ILE A 283 9.22 25.42 -16.75
CA ILE A 283 9.80 26.30 -17.76
C ILE A 283 11.05 25.66 -18.37
N ARG A 284 11.98 25.20 -17.53
CA ARG A 284 13.24 24.59 -17.99
C ARG A 284 12.99 23.31 -18.80
N THR A 285 12.00 22.51 -18.41
CA THR A 285 11.61 21.29 -19.14
C THR A 285 11.03 21.65 -20.51
N ALA A 286 10.17 22.69 -20.59
CA ALA A 286 9.61 23.17 -21.85
C ALA A 286 10.69 23.74 -22.79
N GLU A 287 11.65 24.51 -22.26
CA GLU A 287 12.78 25.03 -23.02
C GLU A 287 13.65 23.90 -23.59
N ILE A 288 13.98 22.89 -22.79
CA ILE A 288 14.74 21.71 -23.24
C ILE A 288 13.96 20.95 -24.32
N SER A 289 12.67 20.71 -24.12
CA SER A 289 11.82 20.03 -25.11
C SER A 289 11.79 20.81 -26.44
N SER A 290 11.62 22.13 -26.39
CA SER A 290 11.59 22.97 -27.59
C SER A 290 12.94 22.98 -28.32
N ARG A 291 14.05 22.97 -27.58
CA ARG A 291 15.40 22.84 -28.16
C ARG A 291 15.57 21.50 -28.87
N ILE A 292 15.16 20.40 -28.25
CA ILE A 292 15.21 19.06 -28.86
C ILE A 292 14.35 19.03 -30.14
N ASP A 293 13.12 19.52 -30.07
CA ASP A 293 12.22 19.55 -31.23
C ASP A 293 12.80 20.38 -32.39
N SER A 294 13.48 21.49 -32.07
CA SER A 294 14.15 22.34 -33.05
C SER A 294 15.37 21.65 -33.69
N MET A 295 16.17 20.92 -32.91
CA MET A 295 17.34 20.18 -33.41
C MET A 295 16.94 19.00 -34.30
N VAL A 296 15.82 18.32 -33.99
CA VAL A 296 15.40 17.10 -34.69
C VAL A 296 14.30 17.37 -35.73
N GLY A 297 13.69 18.56 -35.73
CA GLY A 297 12.64 18.96 -36.67
C GLY A 297 11.32 18.20 -36.51
N THR A 298 11.06 17.60 -35.34
CA THR A 298 9.78 16.93 -35.03
C THR A 298 9.52 16.97 -33.54
N HIS A 299 8.25 17.01 -33.14
CA HIS A 299 7.88 16.95 -31.73
C HIS A 299 7.97 15.53 -31.20
N VAL A 300 8.68 15.34 -30.08
CA VAL A 300 8.83 14.04 -29.41
C VAL A 300 8.39 14.14 -27.94
N ASN A 301 7.49 13.25 -27.52
CA ASN A 301 7.10 13.16 -26.11
C ASN A 301 8.22 12.47 -25.31
N LEU A 302 9.02 13.26 -24.60
CA LEU A 302 10.16 12.81 -23.80
C LEU A 302 9.76 11.92 -22.61
N ASN A 303 8.50 11.95 -22.17
CA ASN A 303 7.98 11.03 -21.15
C ASN A 303 7.68 9.63 -21.71
N SER A 304 7.75 9.44 -23.03
CA SER A 304 7.53 8.15 -23.68
C SER A 304 8.86 7.50 -24.04
N THR A 305 9.29 6.53 -23.25
CA THR A 305 10.50 5.72 -23.52
C THR A 305 10.51 5.12 -24.93
N LYS A 306 9.33 4.77 -25.49
CA LYS A 306 9.20 4.30 -26.87
C LYS A 306 9.52 5.38 -27.90
N GLN A 307 9.01 6.59 -27.73
CA GLN A 307 9.28 7.68 -28.66
C GLN A 307 10.73 8.16 -28.56
N VAL A 308 11.30 8.18 -27.35
CA VAL A 308 12.72 8.48 -27.14
C VAL A 308 13.60 7.41 -27.78
N ALA A 309 13.27 6.12 -27.63
CA ALA A 309 14.01 5.03 -28.27
C ALA A 309 13.95 5.12 -29.81
N TRP A 310 12.75 5.38 -30.36
CA TRP A 310 12.58 5.63 -31.79
C TRP A 310 13.43 6.81 -32.26
N LEU A 311 13.40 7.92 -31.52
CA LEU A 311 14.17 9.12 -31.85
C LEU A 311 15.67 8.80 -31.91
N LEU A 312 16.23 8.17 -30.87
CA LEU A 312 17.66 7.91 -30.76
C LEU A 312 18.14 6.86 -31.78
N PHE A 313 17.50 5.70 -31.83
CA PHE A 313 18.04 4.54 -32.53
C PHE A 313 17.53 4.39 -33.97
N GLU A 314 16.34 4.90 -34.27
CA GLU A 314 15.78 4.82 -35.63
C GLU A 314 15.96 6.13 -36.38
N LYS A 315 15.56 7.27 -35.79
CA LYS A 315 15.62 8.57 -36.48
C LYS A 315 17.03 9.17 -36.52
N LEU A 316 17.75 9.15 -35.39
CA LEU A 316 19.10 9.69 -35.27
C LEU A 316 20.19 8.64 -35.53
N GLY A 317 19.83 7.36 -35.61
CA GLY A 317 20.74 6.28 -35.98
C GLY A 317 21.84 5.96 -34.95
N TYR A 318 21.67 6.35 -33.68
CA TYR A 318 22.62 5.99 -32.63
C TYR A 318 22.71 4.46 -32.47
N PRO A 319 23.89 3.92 -32.11
CA PRO A 319 24.04 2.49 -31.88
C PRO A 319 23.25 2.06 -30.64
N PRO A 320 22.47 0.98 -30.71
CA PRO A 320 21.75 0.49 -29.54
C PRO A 320 22.71 -0.16 -28.53
N VAL A 321 22.81 0.44 -27.34
CA VAL A 321 23.70 -0.03 -26.27
C VAL A 321 23.12 -1.24 -25.53
N LYS A 322 21.82 -1.19 -25.19
CA LYS A 322 21.18 -2.21 -24.34
C LYS A 322 19.75 -2.52 -24.78
N LYS A 323 19.44 -3.81 -24.98
CA LYS A 323 18.09 -4.30 -25.30
C LYS A 323 17.31 -4.69 -24.04
N ILE A 324 16.01 -4.44 -24.07
CA ILE A 324 15.02 -4.88 -23.07
C ILE A 324 13.89 -5.64 -23.77
N LYS A 325 13.01 -6.30 -23.00
CA LYS A 325 11.90 -7.11 -23.55
C LYS A 325 11.00 -6.36 -24.54
N THR A 326 10.88 -5.04 -24.38
CA THR A 326 9.96 -4.18 -25.15
C THR A 326 10.66 -3.26 -26.15
N GLY A 327 11.97 -3.38 -26.37
CA GLY A 327 12.73 -2.50 -27.27
C GLY A 327 14.15 -2.23 -26.81
N PHE A 328 14.62 -1.00 -27.00
CA PHE A 328 15.91 -0.52 -26.51
C PHE A 328 15.74 0.28 -25.22
N SER A 329 16.70 0.17 -24.30
CA SER A 329 16.69 0.96 -23.06
C SER A 329 17.02 2.42 -23.36
N THR A 330 16.32 3.31 -22.69
CA THR A 330 16.56 4.77 -22.66
C THR A 330 16.82 5.22 -21.22
N ASP A 331 17.38 4.35 -20.40
CA ASP A 331 17.73 4.67 -19.01
C ASP A 331 18.91 5.66 -18.98
N VAL A 332 19.06 6.40 -17.89
CA VAL A 332 20.07 7.45 -17.74
C VAL A 332 21.48 6.96 -18.10
N SER A 333 21.88 5.77 -17.64
CA SER A 333 23.20 5.22 -17.94
C SER A 333 23.44 4.93 -19.42
N VAL A 334 22.39 4.54 -20.17
CA VAL A 334 22.49 4.34 -21.63
C VAL A 334 22.64 5.69 -22.33
N LEU A 335 21.89 6.70 -21.91
CA LEU A 335 21.97 8.04 -22.49
C LEU A 335 23.34 8.69 -22.24
N GLU A 336 23.94 8.49 -21.07
CA GLU A 336 25.30 8.94 -20.75
C GLU A 336 26.36 8.27 -21.64
N GLU A 337 26.23 6.96 -21.88
CA GLU A 337 27.13 6.23 -22.78
C GLU A 337 27.02 6.73 -24.22
N LEU A 338 25.79 6.96 -24.70
CA LEU A 338 25.54 7.54 -26.02
C LEU A 338 26.12 8.96 -26.16
N ALA A 339 26.01 9.78 -25.11
CA ALA A 339 26.56 11.14 -25.09
C ALA A 339 28.10 11.16 -25.09
N ALA A 340 28.74 10.10 -24.59
CA ALA A 340 30.20 9.94 -24.58
C ALA A 340 30.77 9.45 -25.93
N LEU A 341 29.93 9.07 -26.89
CA LEU A 341 30.39 8.65 -28.21
C LEU A 341 31.03 9.83 -28.96
N PRO A 342 32.16 9.61 -29.66
CA PRO A 342 32.77 10.64 -30.50
C PRO A 342 31.87 10.89 -31.71
N LEU A 343 31.00 11.90 -31.57
CA LEU A 343 30.23 12.45 -32.67
C LEU A 343 31.20 13.22 -33.57
N GLY A 344 31.17 12.97 -34.88
CA GLY A 344 31.92 13.80 -35.85
C GLY A 344 31.50 15.28 -35.79
N ASP A 345 32.08 16.14 -36.62
CA ASP A 345 31.99 17.62 -36.55
C ASP A 345 30.56 18.27 -36.53
N GLY A 346 29.48 17.49 -36.48
CA GLY A 346 28.11 17.97 -36.24
C GLY A 346 27.59 17.60 -34.84
N GLU A 347 26.92 18.54 -34.17
CA GLU A 347 26.26 18.32 -32.86
C GLU A 347 25.17 17.23 -32.88
N VAL A 348 24.77 16.77 -34.07
CA VAL A 348 23.87 15.64 -34.31
C VAL A 348 24.53 14.74 -35.35
N PRO A 349 24.78 13.44 -35.06
CA PRO A 349 25.33 12.53 -36.05
C PRO A 349 24.36 12.46 -37.23
N GLY A 350 24.90 12.71 -38.43
CA GLY A 350 24.12 12.90 -39.64
C GLY A 350 23.17 11.73 -39.90
N MET A 351 21.94 12.07 -40.29
CA MET A 351 21.05 11.16 -41.01
C MET A 351 21.84 10.53 -42.16
N LEU A 352 22.14 9.24 -42.05
CA LEU A 352 22.55 8.38 -43.16
C LEU A 352 21.30 7.86 -43.88
#